data_AF-A0A1F5AWM0-F1
#
_entry.id   AF-A0A1F5AWM0-F1
#
_cell.length_a   1.000
_cell.length_b   1.000
_cell.length_c   1.000
_cell.angle_alpha   90.00
_cell.angle_beta   90.00
_cell.angle_gamma   90.00
#
_symmetry.space_group_name_H-M   'P 1'
#
loop_
_entity.id
_entity.type
_entity.pdbx_description
1 polymer ?
#
loop_
_entity_poly.entity_id
_entity_poly.type
_entity_poly.pdbx_seq_one_letter_code
_entity_poly.pdbx_strand_id
1 'polypeptide(L)'
;MLLKQQEFYRSLTTLSPGLVERIRRTIEDAEKKFSGKKEGGGGFLWEHSVLVAAQSFRLAAMEKESADLAALTALFHDSGKFAGGRYHADDKPEEEEAARLARELLEEAGLKMAAVGNVVRALRSLYNAGARRNRLADIVHDADFLSKFGYLGVANFFVKSALRGRNLESAVMDYLGKELTYAAVLPENMRTTAARRLAAKKSADTQRFYRAFLDELKDAHGMEFRIQAVVVRRPGGRSKRVRVSLALPASCGACGGKWETDFRTEKGLKCEKLEASIRCGACGDKRTISFCLPEIG
;
A
#
# COMPACT_ATOMS: atom_id res chain seq x y z
N MET A 1 0.78 -19.86 2.88
CA MET A 1 1.09 -19.51 1.48
C MET A 1 1.95 -20.59 0.83
N LEU A 2 1.58 -21.06 -0.37
CA LEU A 2 2.33 -22.08 -1.12
C LEU A 2 3.55 -21.45 -1.83
N LEU A 3 4.49 -20.91 -1.04
CA LEU A 3 5.63 -20.13 -1.52
C LEU A 3 6.46 -20.87 -2.58
N LYS A 4 6.71 -22.17 -2.38
CA LYS A 4 7.48 -23.02 -3.32
C LYS A 4 6.81 -23.22 -4.69
N GLN A 5 5.53 -22.92 -4.81
CA GLN A 5 4.80 -22.99 -6.07
C GLN A 5 4.92 -21.70 -6.89
N GLN A 6 5.41 -20.61 -6.28
CA GLN A 6 5.56 -19.33 -6.97
C GLN A 6 6.74 -19.35 -7.93
N GLU A 7 6.56 -18.80 -9.13
CA GLU A 7 7.58 -18.74 -10.17
C GLU A 7 8.83 -17.98 -9.71
N PHE A 8 8.64 -16.81 -9.08
CA PHE A 8 9.75 -16.02 -8.56
C PHE A 8 10.58 -16.82 -7.54
N TYR A 9 9.93 -17.62 -6.69
CA TYR A 9 10.64 -18.40 -5.67
C TYR A 9 11.54 -19.44 -6.31
N ARG A 10 11.04 -20.17 -7.32
CA ARG A 10 11.83 -21.16 -8.05
C ARG A 10 13.02 -20.50 -8.75
N SER A 11 12.77 -19.37 -9.43
CA SER A 11 13.81 -18.60 -10.12
C SER A 11 14.90 -18.14 -9.16
N LEU A 12 14.53 -17.55 -8.02
CA LEU A 12 15.48 -17.10 -7.00
C LEU A 12 16.21 -18.26 -6.29
N THR A 13 15.57 -19.43 -6.17
CA THR A 13 16.22 -20.64 -5.63
C THR A 13 17.29 -21.15 -6.59
N THR A 14 17.05 -21.10 -7.90
CA THR A 14 18.07 -21.40 -8.91
C THR A 14 19.21 -20.38 -8.90
N LEU A 15 18.89 -19.09 -8.68
CA LEU A 15 19.89 -18.02 -8.61
C LEU A 15 20.79 -18.15 -7.37
N SER A 16 20.21 -18.40 -6.20
CA SER A 16 20.94 -18.58 -4.94
C SER A 16 20.12 -19.43 -3.96
N PRO A 17 20.46 -20.72 -3.80
CA PRO A 17 19.74 -21.61 -2.90
C PRO A 17 19.70 -21.09 -1.46
N GLY A 18 18.52 -21.15 -0.84
CA GLY A 18 18.30 -20.72 0.54
C GLY A 18 18.23 -19.20 0.75
N LEU A 19 18.39 -18.38 -0.30
CA LEU A 19 18.35 -16.92 -0.19
C LEU A 19 16.97 -16.45 0.27
N VAL A 20 15.88 -16.94 -0.33
CA VAL A 20 14.53 -16.50 0.01
C VAL A 20 14.18 -16.83 1.46
N GLU A 21 14.62 -17.99 1.97
CA GLU A 21 14.46 -18.38 3.37
C GLU A 21 15.24 -17.48 4.32
N ARG A 22 16.47 -17.08 3.95
CA ARG A 22 17.26 -16.12 4.74
C ARG A 22 16.54 -14.78 4.81
N ILE A 23 16.09 -14.23 3.68
CA ILE A 23 15.35 -12.97 3.62
C ILE A 23 14.08 -13.05 4.47
N ARG A 24 13.31 -14.14 4.33
CA ARG A 24 12.10 -14.39 5.11
C ARG A 24 12.36 -14.31 6.61
N ARG A 25 13.35 -15.08 7.10
CA ARG A 25 13.69 -15.11 8.54
C ARG A 25 14.03 -13.72 9.05
N THR A 26 14.85 -12.98 8.31
CA THR A 26 15.23 -11.61 8.68
C THR A 26 14.01 -10.69 8.81
N ILE A 27 13.08 -10.72 7.85
CA ILE A 27 11.87 -9.88 7.86
C ILE A 27 10.94 -10.28 9.01
N GLU A 28 10.67 -11.58 9.17
CA GLU A 28 9.81 -12.09 10.24
C GLU A 28 10.40 -11.80 11.63
N ASP A 29 11.71 -11.89 11.81
CA ASP A 29 12.38 -11.59 13.08
C ASP A 29 12.36 -10.10 13.42
N ALA A 30 12.49 -9.22 12.41
CA ALA A 30 12.33 -7.78 12.59
C ALA A 30 10.90 -7.41 13.01
N GLU A 31 9.89 -8.01 12.36
CA GLU A 31 8.48 -7.81 12.68
C GLU A 31 8.13 -8.33 14.10
N LYS A 32 8.64 -9.51 14.47
CA LYS A 32 8.47 -10.05 15.84
C LYS A 32 9.04 -9.11 16.89
N LYS A 33 10.27 -8.62 16.71
CA LYS A 33 10.91 -7.67 17.62
C LYS A 33 10.09 -6.39 17.80
N PHE A 34 9.53 -5.86 16.73
CA PHE A 34 8.67 -4.67 16.79
C PHE A 34 7.32 -4.94 17.48
N SER A 35 6.67 -6.06 17.16
CA SER A 35 5.33 -6.37 17.70
C SER A 35 5.31 -6.72 19.19
N GLY A 36 6.47 -7.03 19.79
CA GLY A 36 6.58 -7.49 21.18
C GLY A 36 5.91 -8.84 21.45
N LYS A 37 5.35 -9.50 20.41
CA LYS A 37 4.69 -10.81 20.53
C LYS A 37 5.76 -11.90 20.56
N LYS A 38 5.72 -12.73 21.61
CA LYS A 38 6.68 -13.83 21.81
C LYS A 38 6.45 -15.00 20.85
N GLU A 39 5.22 -15.27 20.41
CA GLU A 39 4.89 -16.37 19.48
C GLU A 39 3.61 -16.11 18.66
N GLY A 40 3.48 -16.82 17.52
CA GLY A 40 2.19 -17.19 16.92
C GLY A 40 1.64 -16.28 15.81
N GLY A 41 2.14 -16.45 14.58
CA GLY A 41 1.52 -15.94 13.36
C GLY A 41 2.54 -15.71 12.24
N GLY A 42 2.20 -16.07 11.00
CA GLY A 42 2.99 -15.66 9.83
C GLY A 42 3.06 -14.12 9.77
N GLY A 43 4.24 -13.57 9.48
CA GLY A 43 4.42 -12.13 9.42
C GLY A 43 3.57 -11.49 8.32
N PHE A 44 2.81 -10.45 8.65
CA PHE A 44 1.99 -9.72 7.66
C PHE A 44 2.90 -9.03 6.65
N LEU A 45 4.07 -8.55 7.12
CA LEU A 45 5.07 -7.95 6.25
C LEU A 45 5.60 -8.95 5.23
N TRP A 46 5.86 -10.18 5.64
CA TRP A 46 6.34 -11.23 4.73
C TRP A 46 5.30 -11.62 3.67
N GLU A 47 4.04 -11.79 4.08
CA GLU A 47 2.96 -12.11 3.15
C GLU A 47 2.79 -11.01 2.09
N HIS A 48 2.81 -9.75 2.53
CA HIS A 48 2.81 -8.58 1.64
C HIS A 48 4.01 -8.60 0.68
N SER A 49 5.24 -8.73 1.21
CA SER A 49 6.47 -8.78 0.40
C SER A 49 6.43 -9.86 -0.66
N VAL A 50 5.87 -11.04 -0.36
CA VAL A 50 5.76 -12.12 -1.35
C VAL A 50 4.71 -11.82 -2.42
N LEU A 51 3.56 -11.25 -2.05
CA LEU A 51 2.57 -10.83 -3.03
C LEU A 51 3.16 -9.78 -4.00
N VAL A 52 3.88 -8.79 -3.47
CA VAL A 52 4.57 -7.78 -4.28
C VAL A 52 5.67 -8.43 -5.13
N ALA A 53 6.48 -9.35 -4.60
CA ALA A 53 7.52 -10.04 -5.35
C ALA A 53 6.96 -10.86 -6.52
N ALA A 54 5.87 -11.58 -6.31
CA ALA A 54 5.20 -12.33 -7.37
C ALA A 54 4.66 -11.41 -8.48
N GLN A 55 4.10 -10.25 -8.11
CA GLN A 55 3.62 -9.25 -9.08
C GLN A 55 4.78 -8.57 -9.82
N SER A 56 5.83 -8.15 -9.11
CA SER A 56 7.04 -7.55 -9.68
C SER A 56 7.73 -8.48 -10.67
N PHE A 57 7.83 -9.77 -10.35
CA PHE A 57 8.42 -10.78 -11.23
C PHE A 57 7.70 -10.84 -12.58
N ARG A 58 6.37 -10.87 -12.56
CA ARG A 58 5.54 -10.89 -13.79
C ARG A 58 5.58 -9.58 -14.56
N LEU A 59 5.47 -8.45 -13.86
CA LEU A 59 5.55 -7.13 -14.48
C LEU A 59 6.90 -6.89 -15.15
N ALA A 60 8.00 -7.29 -14.50
CA ALA A 60 9.33 -7.18 -15.07
C ALA A 60 9.47 -7.98 -16.37
N ALA A 61 8.94 -9.20 -16.42
CA ALA A 61 8.92 -9.98 -17.65
C ALA A 61 8.15 -9.28 -18.79
N MET A 62 6.99 -8.67 -18.48
CA MET A 62 6.20 -7.90 -19.45
C MET A 62 6.91 -6.61 -19.91
N GLU A 63 7.67 -5.98 -19.02
CA GLU A 63 8.44 -4.75 -19.28
C GLU A 63 9.85 -5.02 -19.83
N LYS A 64 10.20 -6.30 -20.08
CA LYS A 64 11.52 -6.75 -20.56
C LYS A 64 12.68 -6.35 -19.64
N GLU A 65 12.41 -6.31 -18.33
CA GLU A 65 13.38 -6.09 -17.27
C GLU A 65 13.73 -7.41 -16.57
N SER A 66 14.78 -7.39 -15.74
CA SER A 66 15.16 -8.59 -14.98
C SER A 66 14.12 -8.94 -13.91
N ALA A 67 13.41 -10.06 -14.13
CA ALA A 67 12.38 -10.56 -13.21
C ALA A 67 12.95 -10.93 -11.84
N ASP A 68 14.13 -11.57 -11.79
CA ASP A 68 14.80 -11.91 -10.53
C ASP A 68 15.17 -10.68 -9.72
N LEU A 69 15.77 -9.66 -10.36
CA LEU A 69 16.15 -8.44 -9.65
C LEU A 69 14.91 -7.67 -9.17
N ALA A 70 13.84 -7.62 -9.96
CA ALA A 70 12.57 -7.01 -9.53
C ALA A 70 11.95 -7.75 -8.34
N ALA A 71 11.98 -9.09 -8.35
CA ALA A 71 11.51 -9.90 -7.22
C ALA A 71 12.37 -9.69 -5.97
N LEU A 72 13.71 -9.65 -6.10
CA LEU A 72 14.60 -9.34 -4.97
C LEU A 72 14.34 -7.95 -4.40
N THR A 73 14.27 -6.92 -5.25
CA THR A 73 13.92 -5.55 -4.82
C THR A 73 12.57 -5.54 -4.10
N ALA A 74 11.58 -6.27 -4.60
CA ALA A 74 10.26 -6.37 -3.97
C ALA A 74 10.28 -7.12 -2.63
N LEU A 75 11.10 -8.16 -2.45
CA LEU A 75 11.18 -8.82 -1.14
C LEU A 75 11.73 -7.88 -0.06
N PHE A 76 12.64 -6.97 -0.43
CA PHE A 76 13.26 -6.01 0.48
C PHE A 76 12.54 -4.66 0.61
N HIS A 77 11.58 -4.32 -0.27
CA HIS A 77 11.05 -2.95 -0.36
C HIS A 77 10.55 -2.35 0.96
N ASP A 78 10.03 -3.22 1.83
CA ASP A 78 9.44 -2.87 3.12
C ASP A 78 10.27 -3.37 4.32
N SER A 79 11.44 -4.00 4.08
CA SER A 79 12.24 -4.62 5.15
C SER A 79 12.86 -3.60 6.10
N GLY A 80 12.96 -2.34 5.71
CA GLY A 80 13.42 -1.25 6.57
C GLY A 80 12.39 -0.73 7.57
N LYS A 81 11.10 -1.13 7.46
CA LYS A 81 10.00 -0.59 8.30
C LYS A 81 10.17 -0.84 9.79
N PHE A 82 10.79 -1.96 10.16
CA PHE A 82 10.93 -2.40 11.55
C PHE A 82 12.40 -2.52 11.97
N ALA A 83 13.27 -1.76 11.31
CA ALA A 83 14.69 -1.70 11.62
C ALA A 83 14.94 -1.46 13.11
N GLY A 84 15.68 -2.37 13.75
CA GLY A 84 15.98 -2.27 15.18
C GLY A 84 14.74 -2.33 16.10
N GLY A 85 13.62 -2.89 15.63
CA GLY A 85 12.39 -3.02 16.42
C GLY A 85 11.63 -1.71 16.65
N ARG A 86 11.91 -0.67 15.84
CA ARG A 86 11.29 0.66 15.96
C ARG A 86 10.62 1.06 14.64
N TYR A 87 9.54 1.84 14.72
CA TYR A 87 8.80 2.39 13.58
C TYR A 87 8.93 3.92 13.61
N HIS A 88 9.50 4.52 12.56
CA HIS A 88 9.80 5.98 12.44
C HIS A 88 10.59 6.59 13.61
N ALA A 89 11.58 5.91 14.18
CA ALA A 89 12.26 6.43 15.37
C ALA A 89 13.30 7.54 15.09
N ASP A 90 13.89 7.61 13.89
CA ASP A 90 15.14 8.38 13.71
C ASP A 90 15.16 9.29 12.45
N ASP A 91 14.02 9.69 11.88
CA ASP A 91 13.91 10.45 10.60
C ASP A 91 14.65 9.83 9.40
N LYS A 92 15.26 8.65 9.57
CA LYS A 92 15.95 7.90 8.52
C LYS A 92 14.91 7.28 7.57
N PRO A 93 15.05 7.48 6.25
CA PRO A 93 14.18 6.85 5.27
C PRO A 93 14.26 5.33 5.36
N GLU A 94 13.10 4.66 5.37
CA GLU A 94 12.96 3.19 5.43
C GLU A 94 13.75 2.49 4.30
N GLU A 95 13.91 3.20 3.19
CA GLU A 95 14.56 2.77 1.96
C GLU A 95 16.08 2.61 2.12
N GLU A 96 16.72 3.45 2.93
CA GLU A 96 18.17 3.33 3.18
C GLU A 96 18.50 2.09 3.99
N GLU A 97 17.64 1.75 4.97
CA GLU A 97 17.83 0.56 5.75
C GLU A 97 17.48 -0.71 4.99
N ALA A 98 16.41 -0.67 4.18
CA ALA A 98 16.10 -1.75 3.23
C ALA A 98 17.29 -1.99 2.28
N ALA A 99 17.90 -0.92 1.76
CA ALA A 99 19.06 -1.00 0.88
C ALA A 99 20.31 -1.54 1.60
N ARG A 100 20.55 -1.13 2.85
CA ARG A 100 21.64 -1.66 3.69
C ARG A 100 21.50 -3.16 3.91
N LEU A 101 20.31 -3.60 4.32
CA LEU A 101 20.02 -5.00 4.59
C LEU A 101 20.10 -5.86 3.32
N ALA A 102 19.56 -5.35 2.20
CA ALA A 102 19.64 -6.03 0.91
C ALA A 102 21.10 -6.20 0.46
N ARG A 103 21.95 -5.18 0.66
CA ARG A 103 23.37 -5.30 0.35
C ARG A 103 24.02 -6.45 1.12
N GLU A 104 23.90 -6.42 2.44
CA GLU A 104 24.50 -7.41 3.34
C GLU A 104 24.12 -8.84 2.94
N LEU A 105 22.81 -9.12 2.87
CA LEU A 105 22.32 -10.48 2.58
C LEU A 105 22.61 -10.96 1.14
N LEU A 106 22.65 -10.06 0.16
CA LEU A 106 22.92 -10.44 -1.22
C LEU A 106 24.42 -10.65 -1.48
N GLU A 107 25.29 -9.87 -0.83
CA GLU A 107 26.74 -10.06 -0.89
C GLU A 107 27.14 -11.38 -0.20
N GLU A 108 26.60 -11.65 1.00
CA GLU A 108 26.80 -12.93 1.71
C GLU A 108 26.30 -14.14 0.91
N ALA A 109 25.21 -13.97 0.15
CA ALA A 109 24.67 -15.00 -0.73
C ALA A 109 25.47 -15.18 -2.04
N GLY A 110 26.57 -14.44 -2.23
CA GLY A 110 27.49 -14.59 -3.36
C GLY A 110 27.00 -13.98 -4.67
N LEU A 111 26.01 -13.07 -4.64
CA LEU A 111 25.55 -12.43 -5.86
C LEU A 111 26.60 -11.47 -6.43
N LYS A 112 26.66 -11.38 -7.76
CA LYS A 112 27.56 -10.46 -8.46
C LYS A 112 27.30 -9.01 -8.01
N MET A 113 28.37 -8.25 -7.77
CA MET A 113 28.30 -6.84 -7.32
C MET A 113 27.41 -5.95 -8.20
N ALA A 114 27.34 -6.21 -9.51
CA ALA A 114 26.44 -5.49 -10.42
C ALA A 114 24.96 -5.72 -10.08
N ALA A 115 24.57 -6.96 -9.74
CA ALA A 115 23.21 -7.31 -9.35
C ALA A 115 22.85 -6.70 -7.99
N VAL A 116 23.75 -6.81 -7.00
CA VAL A 116 23.61 -6.17 -5.69
C VAL A 116 23.41 -4.66 -5.86
N GLY A 117 24.28 -4.01 -6.65
CA GLY A 117 24.21 -2.58 -6.91
C GLY A 117 22.91 -2.14 -7.58
N ASN A 118 22.34 -2.95 -8.48
CA ASN A 118 21.04 -2.67 -9.10
C ASN A 118 19.90 -2.69 -8.07
N VAL A 119 19.84 -3.73 -7.22
CA VAL A 119 18.81 -3.84 -6.19
C VAL A 119 18.90 -2.69 -5.18
N VAL A 120 20.10 -2.40 -4.68
CA VAL A 120 20.36 -1.31 -3.71
C VAL A 120 19.94 0.04 -4.28
N ARG A 121 20.30 0.35 -5.54
CA ARG A 121 19.89 1.60 -6.19
C ARG A 121 18.38 1.67 -6.39
N ALA A 122 17.74 0.55 -6.73
CA ALA A 122 16.29 0.50 -6.90
C ALA A 122 15.55 0.77 -5.59
N LEU A 123 15.96 0.13 -4.48
CA LEU A 123 15.38 0.34 -3.16
C LEU A 123 15.43 1.82 -2.75
N ARG A 124 16.59 2.46 -2.88
CA ARG A 124 16.76 3.90 -2.62
C ARG A 124 15.91 4.82 -3.50
N SER A 125 15.48 4.32 -4.66
CA SER A 125 14.71 5.10 -5.63
C SER A 125 13.19 4.93 -5.49
N LEU A 126 12.70 4.04 -4.62
CA LEU A 126 11.26 3.73 -4.51
C LEU A 126 10.42 4.94 -4.06
N TYR A 127 10.92 5.70 -3.08
CA TYR A 127 10.16 6.77 -2.43
C TYR A 127 10.92 8.10 -2.37
N ASN A 128 12.00 8.25 -3.14
CA ASN A 128 12.69 9.51 -3.29
C ASN A 128 12.12 10.27 -4.51
N ALA A 129 11.25 11.25 -4.25
CA ALA A 129 10.56 12.06 -5.27
C ALA A 129 11.51 12.84 -6.22
N GLY A 130 12.79 12.97 -5.87
CA GLY A 130 13.82 13.61 -6.70
C GLY A 130 14.81 12.63 -7.36
N ALA A 131 14.68 11.32 -7.13
CA ALA A 131 15.60 10.35 -7.69
C ALA A 131 15.42 10.20 -9.22
N ARG A 132 16.54 9.98 -9.91
CA ARG A 132 16.52 9.59 -11.33
C ARG A 132 15.67 8.33 -11.49
N ARG A 133 14.80 8.31 -12.49
CA ARG A 133 13.94 7.15 -12.81
C ARG A 133 14.75 5.85 -12.81
N ASN A 134 14.24 4.86 -12.08
CA ASN A 134 14.83 3.53 -11.96
C ASN A 134 13.75 2.51 -12.33
N ARG A 135 13.98 1.72 -13.38
CA ARG A 135 12.99 0.79 -13.93
C ARG A 135 12.55 -0.27 -12.94
N LEU A 136 13.47 -0.82 -12.14
CA LEU A 136 13.14 -1.79 -11.10
C LEU A 136 12.31 -1.15 -9.99
N ALA A 137 12.64 0.08 -9.59
CA ALA A 137 11.84 0.82 -8.61
C ALA A 137 10.43 1.11 -9.13
N ASP A 138 10.30 1.49 -10.41
CA ASP A 138 9.00 1.74 -11.03
C ASP A 138 8.12 0.47 -11.08
N ILE A 139 8.72 -0.69 -11.40
CA ILE A 139 8.03 -1.98 -11.38
C ILE A 139 7.57 -2.35 -9.97
N VAL A 140 8.45 -2.22 -8.97
CA VAL A 140 8.14 -2.60 -7.58
C VAL A 140 7.12 -1.63 -6.98
N HIS A 141 7.21 -0.34 -7.28
CA HIS A 141 6.18 0.65 -6.95
C HIS A 141 4.81 0.22 -7.50
N ASP A 142 4.73 -0.10 -8.79
CA ASP A 142 3.49 -0.52 -9.41
C ASP A 142 2.93 -1.81 -8.80
N ALA A 143 3.78 -2.80 -8.54
CA ALA A 143 3.40 -4.05 -7.89
C ALA A 143 2.86 -3.81 -6.46
N ASP A 144 3.51 -2.95 -5.67
CA ASP A 144 3.05 -2.61 -4.32
C ASP A 144 1.66 -1.95 -4.35
N PHE A 145 1.42 -1.05 -5.29
CA PHE A 145 0.08 -0.47 -5.46
C PHE A 145 -0.93 -1.52 -5.95
N LEU A 146 -0.63 -2.27 -7.01
CA LEU A 146 -1.55 -3.30 -7.55
C LEU A 146 -1.94 -4.37 -6.53
N SER A 147 -1.08 -4.65 -5.54
CA SER A 147 -1.36 -5.59 -4.44
C SER A 147 -2.54 -5.15 -3.55
N LYS A 148 -2.82 -3.85 -3.49
CA LYS A 148 -3.85 -3.23 -2.65
C LYS A 148 -5.24 -3.17 -3.32
N PHE A 149 -5.34 -3.51 -4.61
CA PHE A 149 -6.59 -3.39 -5.39
C PHE A 149 -7.00 -4.69 -6.08
N GLY A 150 -8.22 -4.71 -6.64
CA GLY A 150 -8.96 -5.91 -7.01
C GLY A 150 -9.41 -6.72 -5.79
N TYR A 151 -9.98 -7.91 -6.04
CA TYR A 151 -10.57 -8.75 -4.99
C TYR A 151 -9.60 -9.17 -3.88
N LEU A 152 -8.33 -9.47 -4.21
CA LEU A 152 -7.32 -9.78 -3.19
C LEU A 152 -6.98 -8.55 -2.33
N GLY A 153 -6.92 -7.37 -2.94
CA GLY A 153 -6.70 -6.12 -2.21
C GLY A 153 -7.82 -5.83 -1.22
N VAL A 154 -9.06 -6.06 -1.63
CA VAL A 154 -10.25 -5.99 -0.77
C VAL A 154 -10.17 -6.99 0.40
N ALA A 155 -9.79 -8.25 0.14
CA ALA A 155 -9.61 -9.23 1.21
C ALA A 155 -8.55 -8.77 2.22
N ASN A 156 -7.40 -8.29 1.74
CA ASN A 156 -6.33 -7.75 2.57
C ASN A 156 -6.77 -6.52 3.38
N PHE A 157 -7.62 -5.65 2.81
CA PHE A 157 -8.20 -4.51 3.51
C PHE A 157 -8.99 -4.95 4.75
N PHE A 158 -9.86 -5.95 4.63
CA PHE A 158 -10.66 -6.44 5.76
C PHE A 158 -9.82 -7.21 6.78
N VAL A 159 -8.90 -8.08 6.33
CA VAL A 159 -7.96 -8.78 7.22
C VAL A 159 -7.17 -7.77 8.07
N LYS A 160 -6.60 -6.75 7.42
CA LYS A 160 -5.84 -5.68 8.09
C LYS A 160 -6.71 -4.83 9.01
N SER A 161 -7.97 -4.61 8.66
CA SER A 161 -8.91 -3.86 9.50
C SER A 161 -9.25 -4.63 10.77
N ALA A 162 -9.56 -5.92 10.66
CA ALA A 162 -9.82 -6.80 11.80
C ALA A 162 -8.62 -6.92 12.73
N LEU A 163 -7.41 -7.10 12.19
CA LEU A 163 -6.16 -7.14 12.97
C LEU A 163 -5.87 -5.84 13.72
N ARG A 164 -6.45 -4.72 13.29
CA ARG A 164 -6.35 -3.41 13.95
C ARG A 164 -7.51 -3.12 14.89
N GLY A 165 -8.33 -4.14 15.20
CA GLY A 165 -9.47 -4.02 16.11
C GLY A 165 -10.64 -3.21 15.54
N ARG A 166 -10.74 -3.10 14.20
CA ARG A 166 -11.82 -2.35 13.54
C ARG A 166 -12.97 -3.27 13.19
N ASN A 167 -14.18 -2.79 13.42
CA ASN A 167 -15.40 -3.39 12.90
C ASN A 167 -15.70 -2.87 11.46
N LEU A 168 -16.75 -3.38 10.83
CA LEU A 168 -17.15 -2.96 9.48
C LEU A 168 -17.49 -1.46 9.40
N GLU A 169 -18.21 -0.93 10.38
CA GLU A 169 -18.63 0.47 10.42
C GLU A 169 -17.43 1.43 10.41
N SER A 170 -16.48 1.24 11.33
CA SER A 170 -15.24 2.02 11.41
C SER A 170 -14.33 1.80 10.19
N ALA A 171 -14.26 0.58 9.65
CA ALA A 171 -13.50 0.32 8.43
C ALA A 171 -14.05 1.11 7.24
N VAL A 172 -15.39 1.18 7.10
CA VAL A 172 -16.05 1.96 6.06
C VAL A 172 -15.82 3.46 6.26
N MET A 173 -16.18 4.00 7.42
CA MET A 173 -16.12 5.45 7.63
C MET A 173 -14.71 6.00 7.59
N ASP A 174 -13.75 5.34 8.23
CA ASP A 174 -12.43 5.94 8.45
C ASP A 174 -11.46 5.65 7.29
N TYR A 175 -11.69 4.57 6.53
CA TYR A 175 -10.71 4.07 5.56
C TYR A 175 -11.24 3.80 4.15
N LEU A 176 -12.52 3.48 3.97
CA LEU A 176 -13.02 3.15 2.62
C LEU A 176 -12.91 4.34 1.65
N GLY A 177 -13.05 5.58 2.14
CA GLY A 177 -12.83 6.78 1.33
C GLY A 177 -11.42 6.82 0.72
N LYS A 178 -10.40 6.46 1.51
CA LYS A 178 -9.02 6.35 1.01
C LYS A 178 -8.92 5.27 -0.06
N GLU A 179 -9.44 4.07 0.20
CA GLU A 179 -9.37 2.94 -0.73
C GLU A 179 -10.05 3.28 -2.07
N LEU A 180 -11.24 3.90 -2.03
CA LEU A 180 -11.97 4.34 -3.22
C LEU A 180 -11.25 5.47 -3.96
N THR A 181 -10.64 6.41 -3.24
CA THR A 181 -9.87 7.50 -3.82
C THR A 181 -8.69 6.97 -4.63
N TYR A 182 -7.88 6.08 -4.05
CA TYR A 182 -6.74 5.51 -4.75
C TYR A 182 -7.16 4.51 -5.83
N ALA A 183 -8.24 3.75 -5.64
CA ALA A 183 -8.77 2.88 -6.68
C ALA A 183 -9.17 3.67 -7.93
N ALA A 184 -9.82 4.83 -7.76
CA ALA A 184 -10.29 5.66 -8.86
C ALA A 184 -9.17 6.23 -9.74
N VAL A 185 -7.97 6.38 -9.20
CA VAL A 185 -6.79 6.95 -9.90
C VAL A 185 -5.66 5.94 -10.06
N LEU A 186 -5.95 4.65 -9.82
CA LEU A 186 -4.94 3.60 -9.83
C LEU A 186 -4.20 3.53 -11.18
N PRO A 187 -4.87 3.55 -12.35
CA PRO A 187 -4.16 3.53 -13.63
C PRO A 187 -3.22 4.73 -13.83
N GLU A 188 -3.64 5.93 -13.45
CA GLU A 188 -2.85 7.16 -13.57
C GLU A 188 -1.63 7.15 -12.64
N ASN A 189 -1.71 6.43 -11.53
CA ASN A 189 -0.62 6.28 -10.57
C ASN A 189 0.42 5.21 -10.99
N MET A 190 0.15 4.40 -12.03
CA MET A 190 1.10 3.38 -12.48
C MET A 190 2.19 3.99 -13.37
N ARG A 191 3.44 3.59 -13.13
CA ARG A 191 4.64 4.09 -13.82
C ARG A 191 4.95 3.31 -15.08
N THR A 192 4.62 2.02 -15.13
CA THR A 192 4.85 1.10 -16.25
C THR A 192 3.60 0.88 -17.10
N THR A 193 3.79 0.48 -18.36
CA THR A 193 2.67 0.28 -19.30
C THR A 193 1.92 -1.02 -18.99
N ALA A 194 2.64 -2.08 -18.62
CA ALA A 194 2.07 -3.33 -18.16
C ALA A 194 1.17 -3.13 -16.94
N ALA A 195 1.65 -2.38 -15.94
CA ALA A 195 0.86 -2.11 -14.74
C ALA A 195 -0.37 -1.25 -15.01
N ARG A 196 -0.27 -0.22 -15.86
CA ARG A 196 -1.44 0.59 -16.27
C ARG A 196 -2.61 -0.25 -16.79
N ARG A 197 -2.32 -1.28 -17.59
CA ARG A 197 -3.35 -2.21 -18.12
C ARG A 197 -3.99 -3.04 -17.01
N LEU A 198 -3.20 -3.59 -16.10
CA LEU A 198 -3.71 -4.39 -14.97
C LEU A 198 -4.49 -3.51 -13.96
N ALA A 199 -4.02 -2.29 -13.73
CA ALA A 199 -4.63 -1.31 -12.87
C ALA A 199 -6.05 -0.94 -13.31
N ALA A 200 -6.29 -0.79 -14.62
CA ALA A 200 -7.63 -0.48 -15.14
C ALA A 200 -8.66 -1.53 -14.70
N LYS A 201 -8.32 -2.82 -14.83
CA LYS A 201 -9.18 -3.91 -14.37
C LYS A 201 -9.34 -3.91 -12.84
N LYS A 202 -8.23 -3.85 -12.09
CA LYS A 202 -8.26 -3.86 -10.62
C LYS A 202 -9.02 -2.68 -10.02
N SER A 203 -8.90 -1.50 -10.62
CA SER A 203 -9.67 -0.31 -10.26
C SER A 203 -11.17 -0.56 -10.40
N ALA A 204 -11.60 -1.08 -11.56
CA ALA A 204 -12.99 -1.39 -11.82
C ALA A 204 -13.54 -2.44 -10.85
N ASP A 205 -12.78 -3.51 -10.60
CA ASP A 205 -13.19 -4.59 -9.69
C ASP A 205 -13.28 -4.11 -8.23
N THR A 206 -12.34 -3.30 -7.76
CA THR A 206 -12.40 -2.71 -6.41
C THR A 206 -13.62 -1.80 -6.25
N GLN A 207 -13.86 -0.89 -7.20
CA GLN A 207 -15.00 0.03 -7.12
C GLN A 207 -16.33 -0.72 -7.16
N ARG A 208 -16.43 -1.75 -8.01
CA ARG A 208 -17.62 -2.60 -8.11
C ARG A 208 -17.89 -3.34 -6.81
N PHE A 209 -16.85 -3.98 -6.24
CA PHE A 209 -16.98 -4.69 -4.98
C PHE A 209 -17.48 -3.77 -3.87
N TYR A 210 -16.83 -2.62 -3.67
CA TYR A 210 -17.20 -1.75 -2.56
C TYR A 210 -18.58 -1.13 -2.71
N ARG A 211 -19.05 -0.83 -3.92
CA ARG A 211 -20.43 -0.39 -4.13
C ARG A 211 -21.43 -1.49 -3.73
N ALA A 212 -21.24 -2.70 -4.26
CA ALA A 212 -22.10 -3.84 -3.91
C ALA A 212 -22.07 -4.16 -2.41
N PHE A 213 -20.90 -4.05 -1.77
CA PHE A 213 -20.74 -4.23 -0.34
C PHE A 213 -21.49 -3.16 0.47
N LEU A 214 -21.48 -1.90 0.05
CA LEU A 214 -22.24 -0.84 0.72
C LEU A 214 -23.76 -1.02 0.53
N ASP A 215 -24.20 -1.49 -0.63
CA ASP A 215 -25.60 -1.84 -0.88
C ASP A 215 -26.03 -3.00 0.03
N GLU A 216 -25.20 -4.05 0.15
CA GLU A 216 -25.48 -5.18 1.05
C GLU A 216 -25.46 -4.78 2.54
N LEU A 217 -24.55 -3.88 2.95
CA LEU A 217 -24.54 -3.33 4.32
C LEU A 217 -25.84 -2.57 4.63
N LYS A 218 -26.38 -1.85 3.66
CA LYS A 218 -27.68 -1.18 3.80
C LYS A 218 -28.79 -2.22 3.99
N ASP A 219 -28.83 -3.25 3.15
CA ASP A 219 -29.90 -4.24 3.18
C ASP A 219 -29.85 -5.13 4.43
N ALA A 220 -28.65 -5.56 4.84
CA ALA A 220 -28.46 -6.47 5.96
C ALA A 220 -28.45 -5.78 7.34
N HIS A 221 -27.91 -4.56 7.43
CA HIS A 221 -27.70 -3.87 8.70
C HIS A 221 -28.40 -2.51 8.80
N GLY A 222 -29.13 -2.06 7.77
CA GLY A 222 -29.75 -0.73 7.73
C GLY A 222 -28.73 0.41 7.66
N MET A 223 -27.45 0.12 7.50
CA MET A 223 -26.38 1.12 7.46
C MET A 223 -26.23 1.68 6.05
N GLU A 224 -26.96 2.76 5.74
CA GLU A 224 -26.80 3.45 4.46
C GLU A 224 -25.55 4.33 4.45
N PHE A 225 -24.61 4.03 3.55
CA PHE A 225 -23.47 4.88 3.23
C PHE A 225 -23.60 5.47 1.84
N ARG A 226 -23.11 6.70 1.67
CA ARG A 226 -23.02 7.39 0.38
C ARG A 226 -21.58 7.67 0.04
N ILE A 227 -21.21 7.36 -1.20
CA ILE A 227 -19.91 7.74 -1.76
C ILE A 227 -20.04 9.17 -2.30
N GLN A 228 -19.40 10.12 -1.63
CA GLN A 228 -19.33 11.51 -2.08
C GLN A 228 -17.99 11.77 -2.75
N ALA A 229 -18.03 12.18 -4.02
CA ALA A 229 -16.85 12.66 -4.72
C ALA A 229 -16.68 14.17 -4.44
N VAL A 230 -15.54 14.55 -3.87
CA VAL A 230 -15.20 15.94 -3.55
C VAL A 230 -13.95 16.34 -4.30
N VAL A 231 -13.90 17.60 -4.73
CA VAL A 231 -12.73 18.16 -5.41
C VAL A 231 -12.01 19.09 -4.45
N VAL A 232 -10.82 18.70 -4.01
CA VAL A 232 -10.01 19.45 -3.04
C VAL A 232 -8.81 20.12 -3.72
N ARG A 233 -8.37 21.25 -3.18
CA ARG A 233 -7.19 21.98 -3.68
C ARG A 233 -5.93 21.39 -3.05
N ARG A 234 -4.88 21.17 -3.84
CA ARG A 234 -3.57 20.78 -3.33
C ARG A 234 -2.80 21.99 -2.77
N PRO A 235 -2.04 21.87 -1.66
CA PRO A 235 -1.17 22.93 -1.18
C PRO A 235 -0.02 23.21 -2.17
N GLY A 236 0.20 24.48 -2.58
CA GLY A 236 1.44 24.90 -3.28
C GLY A 236 1.37 25.48 -4.71
N GLY A 237 0.21 25.55 -5.39
CA GLY A 237 0.03 26.21 -6.72
C GLY A 237 0.74 25.50 -7.90
N ARG A 238 0.33 25.50 -9.17
CA ARG A 238 -0.80 26.06 -9.95
C ARG A 238 -1.74 24.90 -10.33
N SER A 239 -2.99 24.93 -9.89
CA SER A 239 -4.08 24.02 -10.32
C SER A 239 -3.72 22.55 -10.60
N LYS A 240 -3.66 21.73 -9.55
CA LYS A 240 -4.15 20.35 -9.64
C LYS A 240 -5.15 20.15 -8.52
N ARG A 241 -6.41 20.44 -8.82
CA ARG A 241 -7.51 19.96 -7.98
C ARG A 241 -7.47 18.43 -8.04
N VAL A 242 -7.65 17.76 -6.92
CA VAL A 242 -7.72 16.29 -6.87
C VAL A 242 -9.12 15.87 -6.46
N ARG A 243 -9.66 14.89 -7.17
CA ARG A 243 -10.94 14.28 -6.83
C ARG A 243 -10.68 13.20 -5.79
N VAL A 244 -11.36 13.31 -4.65
CA VAL A 244 -11.31 12.34 -3.56
C VAL A 244 -12.70 11.76 -3.35
N SER A 245 -12.77 10.52 -2.92
CA SER A 245 -14.01 9.83 -2.57
C SER A 245 -14.08 9.69 -1.05
N LEU A 246 -15.24 9.95 -0.47
CA LEU A 246 -15.53 9.70 0.95
C LEU A 246 -16.72 8.78 1.04
N ALA A 247 -16.65 7.76 1.90
CA ALA A 247 -17.80 6.93 2.25
C ALA A 247 -18.36 7.45 3.57
N LEU A 248 -19.50 8.14 3.53
CA LEU A 248 -20.12 8.78 4.69
C LEU A 248 -21.49 8.16 4.96
N PRO A 249 -21.89 7.95 6.22
CA PRO A 249 -23.24 7.50 6.53
C PRO A 249 -24.26 8.55 6.06
N ALA A 250 -25.41 8.12 5.57
CA ALA A 250 -26.44 9.01 5.01
C ALA A 250 -27.04 9.96 6.07
N SER A 251 -27.02 9.56 7.33
CA SER A 251 -27.48 10.32 8.49
C SER A 251 -26.61 10.04 9.72
N CYS A 252 -26.71 10.89 10.74
CA CYS A 252 -26.01 10.69 12.00
C CYS A 252 -26.57 9.47 12.73
N GLY A 253 -25.70 8.53 13.13
CA GLY A 253 -26.11 7.34 13.87
C GLY A 253 -26.67 7.65 15.27
N ALA A 254 -26.30 8.80 15.86
CA ALA A 254 -26.76 9.18 17.19
C ALA A 254 -28.13 9.87 17.21
N CYS A 255 -28.48 10.65 16.17
CA CYS A 255 -29.71 11.48 16.19
C CYS A 255 -30.47 11.53 14.86
N GLY A 256 -30.01 10.85 13.80
CA GLY A 256 -30.60 10.92 12.46
C GLY A 256 -30.35 12.24 11.71
N GLY A 257 -29.66 13.22 12.32
CA GLY A 257 -29.37 14.52 11.73
C GLY A 257 -28.44 14.45 10.51
N LYS A 258 -28.42 15.53 9.72
CA LYS A 258 -27.55 15.64 8.53
C LYS A 258 -26.10 15.90 8.91
N TRP A 259 -25.19 15.39 8.09
CA TRP A 259 -23.75 15.64 8.20
C TRP A 259 -23.35 16.89 7.40
N GLU A 260 -22.55 17.73 8.03
CA GLU A 260 -21.78 18.81 7.41
C GLU A 260 -20.33 18.36 7.28
N THR A 261 -19.63 18.77 6.22
CA THR A 261 -18.25 18.35 5.97
C THR A 261 -17.37 19.53 5.58
N ASP A 262 -16.25 19.69 6.29
CA ASP A 262 -15.19 20.66 6.01
C ASP A 262 -13.91 19.94 5.56
N PHE A 263 -13.14 20.58 4.67
CA PHE A 263 -11.95 20.00 4.07
C PHE A 263 -10.74 20.91 4.23
N ARG A 264 -9.64 20.32 4.70
CA ARG A 264 -8.34 20.98 4.80
C ARG A 264 -7.28 20.13 4.15
N THR A 265 -6.34 20.78 3.49
CA THR A 265 -5.19 20.11 2.90
C THR A 265 -3.91 20.74 3.43
N GLU A 266 -2.96 19.90 3.82
CA GLU A 266 -1.72 20.34 4.44
C GLU A 266 -0.53 19.65 3.77
N LYS A 267 0.62 20.35 3.73
CA LYS A 267 1.87 19.74 3.28
C LYS A 267 2.44 18.93 4.45
N GLY A 268 2.32 17.61 4.39
CA GLY A 268 2.93 16.71 5.37
C GLY A 268 4.41 16.46 5.08
N LEU A 269 5.06 15.71 5.98
CA LEU A 269 6.49 15.37 5.87
C LEU A 269 6.82 14.55 4.63
N LYS A 270 6.00 13.53 4.32
CA LYS A 270 6.19 12.60 3.18
C LYS A 270 5.21 12.82 2.03
N CYS A 271 4.04 13.41 2.30
CA CYS A 271 2.94 13.52 1.34
C CYS A 271 2.10 14.77 1.63
N GLU A 272 1.34 15.23 0.64
CA GLU A 272 0.22 16.15 0.90
C GLU A 272 -0.92 15.37 1.55
N LYS A 273 -1.48 15.91 2.63
CA LYS A 273 -2.51 15.25 3.45
C LYS A 273 -3.85 15.94 3.23
N LEU A 274 -4.92 15.15 3.13
CA LEU A 274 -6.29 15.61 3.29
C LEU A 274 -6.74 15.35 4.72
N GLU A 275 -7.42 16.32 5.31
CA GLU A 275 -8.22 16.16 6.51
C GLU A 275 -9.68 16.56 6.21
N ALA A 276 -10.61 15.65 6.45
CA ALA A 276 -12.04 15.88 6.35
C ALA A 276 -12.65 15.86 7.75
N SER A 277 -13.21 16.99 8.18
CA SER A 277 -13.95 17.11 9.43
C SER A 277 -15.44 16.99 9.14
N ILE A 278 -16.11 16.02 9.76
CA ILE A 278 -17.52 15.74 9.59
C ILE A 278 -18.22 16.08 10.90
N ARG A 279 -19.30 16.87 10.86
CA ARG A 279 -20.07 17.24 12.05
C ARG A 279 -21.56 17.07 11.81
N CYS A 280 -22.30 16.51 12.77
CA CYS A 280 -23.75 16.49 12.71
C CYS A 280 -24.31 17.86 13.08
N GLY A 281 -25.11 18.46 12.19
CA GLY A 281 -25.73 19.76 12.44
C GLY A 281 -26.76 19.76 13.57
N ALA A 282 -27.27 18.59 13.99
CA ALA A 282 -28.30 18.47 15.03
C ALA A 282 -27.72 18.19 16.43
N CYS A 283 -26.90 17.15 16.59
CA CYS A 283 -26.35 16.77 17.90
C CYS A 283 -24.89 17.18 18.12
N GLY A 284 -24.22 17.73 17.10
CA GLY A 284 -22.81 18.13 17.20
C GLY A 284 -21.80 16.99 17.17
N ASP A 285 -22.23 15.72 17.00
CA ASP A 285 -21.32 14.58 16.85
C ASP A 285 -20.28 14.87 15.77
N LYS A 286 -19.01 14.58 16.03
CA LYS A 286 -17.89 14.99 15.18
C LYS A 286 -16.95 13.83 14.92
N ARG A 287 -16.53 13.71 13.67
CA ARG A 287 -15.50 12.76 13.23
C ARG A 287 -14.49 13.44 12.32
N THR A 288 -13.28 12.89 12.28
CA THR A 288 -12.21 13.37 11.41
C THR A 288 -11.61 12.20 10.64
N ILE A 289 -11.54 12.32 9.32
CA ILE A 289 -10.90 11.36 8.43
C ILE A 289 -9.65 12.03 7.86
N SER A 290 -8.54 11.29 7.76
CA SER A 290 -7.34 11.84 7.14
C SER A 290 -6.51 10.80 6.40
N PHE A 291 -6.02 11.18 5.21
CA PHE A 291 -5.15 10.34 4.39
C PHE A 291 -4.29 11.18 3.41
N CYS A 292 -3.18 10.61 2.95
CA CYS A 292 -2.34 11.21 1.90
C CYS A 292 -3.11 11.30 0.58
N LEU A 293 -2.94 12.41 -0.14
CA LEU A 293 -3.46 12.59 -1.48
C LEU A 293 -2.62 11.77 -2.49
N PRO A 294 -3.25 11.20 -3.54
CA PRO A 294 -2.51 10.53 -4.60
C PRO A 294 -1.56 11.46 -5.35
N GLU A 295 -0.37 10.97 -5.68
CA GLU A 295 0.62 11.69 -6.48
C GLU A 295 0.31 11.52 -7.98
N ILE A 296 -0.62 12.34 -8.49
CA ILE A 296 -1.01 12.31 -9.91
C ILE A 296 -0.22 13.36 -10.68
N GLY A 297 0.65 12.93 -11.60
CA GLY A 297 1.44 13.82 -12.45
C GLY A 297 2.73 13.20 -12.94
#